data_AF-A0A357F1H1-F1
#
_entry.id   AF-A0A357F1H1-F1
#
_cell.length_a   1.000
_cell.length_b   1.000
_cell.length_c   1.000
_cell.angle_alpha   90.00
_cell.angle_beta   90.00
_cell.angle_gamma   90.00
#
_symmetry.space_group_name_H-M   'P 1'
#
loop_
_entity.id
_entity.type
_entity.pdbx_description
1 polymer ?
#
loop_
_entity_poly.entity_id
_entity_poly.type
_entity_poly.pdbx_seq_one_letter_code
_entity_poly.pdbx_strand_id
1 'polypeptide(L)'
;MKNNTENETKHADAVLEEKTPAAESDLTAGKSGQTSIDDLRRENNELRAKIALEAARETVIAESKKAAAISPQLIFESVKADLKFNGEGVAENAADAVERFKKRFPEQFAGKTPTGSI
;
A
#
# COMPACT_ATOMS: atom_id res chain seq x y z
N MET A 1 56.18 -61.88 42.01
CA MET A 1 54.77 -61.44 41.88
C MET A 1 54.53 -61.20 40.40
N LYS A 2 53.83 -62.10 39.69
CA LYS A 2 52.42 -61.94 39.29
C LYS A 2 52.25 -60.64 38.47
N ASN A 3 51.93 -60.56 37.17
CA ASN A 3 51.17 -61.36 36.20
C ASN A 3 51.49 -60.78 34.77
N ASN A 4 51.60 -61.57 33.69
CA ASN A 4 50.54 -61.89 32.69
C ASN A 4 50.03 -60.61 31.95
N THR A 5 49.92 -60.47 30.62
CA THR A 5 49.78 -61.42 29.50
C THR A 5 50.07 -60.68 28.18
N GLU A 6 50.47 -61.46 27.17
CA GLU A 6 50.57 -61.15 25.75
C GLU A 6 49.31 -60.48 25.17
N ASN A 7 49.45 -59.70 24.10
CA ASN A 7 49.25 -60.20 22.73
C ASN A 7 48.99 -59.05 21.74
N GLU A 8 49.66 -59.13 20.60
CA GLU A 8 49.32 -58.43 19.37
C GLU A 8 47.84 -58.65 19.02
N THR A 9 47.19 -57.72 18.31
CA THR A 9 46.72 -57.94 16.94
C THR A 9 46.07 -56.67 16.40
N LYS A 10 46.58 -56.26 15.24
CA LYS A 10 46.05 -55.36 14.21
C LYS A 10 44.54 -55.22 14.20
N HIS A 11 44.05 -53.98 14.19
CA HIS A 11 42.85 -53.63 13.43
C HIS A 11 43.12 -52.37 12.63
N ALA A 12 43.22 -52.56 11.31
CA ALA A 12 43.08 -51.51 10.34
C ALA A 12 41.60 -51.07 10.38
N ASP A 13 41.33 -49.92 11.00
CA ASP A 13 40.01 -49.30 10.92
C ASP A 13 39.91 -48.49 9.64
N ALA A 14 39.43 -49.17 8.58
CA ALA A 14 38.80 -48.52 7.45
C ALA A 14 37.45 -47.95 7.93
N VAL A 15 37.44 -46.65 8.26
CA VAL A 15 36.20 -45.93 8.55
C VAL A 15 35.46 -45.70 7.23
N LEU A 16 34.43 -46.52 7.00
CA LEU A 16 33.32 -46.21 6.11
C LEU A 16 32.55 -45.04 6.71
N GLU A 17 32.64 -43.86 6.11
CA GLU A 17 31.70 -42.77 6.37
C GLU A 17 30.81 -42.56 5.13
N GLU A 18 29.67 -43.24 5.14
CA GLU A 18 28.51 -42.94 4.31
C GLU A 18 27.72 -41.81 4.99
N LYS A 19 27.70 -40.58 4.44
CA LYS A 19 26.59 -39.60 4.56
C LYS A 19 26.62 -38.58 3.41
N THR A 20 25.71 -38.76 2.45
CA THR A 20 24.68 -37.83 1.91
C THR A 20 24.90 -36.30 1.90
N PRO A 21 24.03 -35.52 1.20
CA PRO A 21 23.77 -35.44 -0.23
C PRO A 21 24.16 -34.04 -0.80
N ALA A 22 23.91 -33.84 -2.08
CA ALA A 22 24.13 -32.61 -2.84
C ALA A 22 23.81 -31.31 -2.08
N ALA A 23 24.74 -30.37 -2.14
CA ALA A 23 24.53 -28.97 -1.85
C ALA A 23 23.56 -28.37 -2.89
N GLU A 24 22.26 -28.54 -2.65
CA GLU A 24 21.20 -27.74 -3.26
C GLU A 24 20.43 -27.01 -2.17
N SER A 25 21.15 -26.22 -1.38
CA SER A 25 20.52 -25.16 -0.59
C SER A 25 20.86 -23.83 -1.25
N ASP A 26 19.81 -23.07 -1.55
CA ASP A 26 19.80 -21.60 -1.50
C ASP A 26 19.71 -20.82 -2.82
N LEU A 27 18.78 -21.19 -3.71
CA LEU A 27 18.28 -20.25 -4.75
C LEU A 27 16.74 -20.11 -4.79
N THR A 28 16.01 -20.84 -3.95
CA THR A 28 14.53 -20.83 -3.96
C THR A 28 13.93 -19.99 -2.82
N ALA A 29 14.64 -19.80 -1.70
CA ALA A 29 14.15 -19.03 -0.55
C ALA A 29 14.12 -17.50 -0.79
N GLY A 30 15.09 -16.97 -1.54
CA GLY A 30 15.13 -15.53 -1.87
C GLY A 30 13.99 -15.08 -2.80
N LYS A 31 13.53 -15.96 -3.69
CA LYS A 31 12.51 -15.64 -4.69
C LYS A 31 11.09 -15.61 -4.11
N SER A 32 10.81 -16.45 -3.11
CA SER A 32 9.52 -16.45 -2.39
C SER A 32 9.39 -15.27 -1.43
N GLY A 33 10.47 -14.91 -0.72
CA GLY A 33 10.51 -13.71 0.13
C GLY A 33 10.43 -12.41 -0.66
N GLN A 34 11.09 -12.33 -1.82
CA GLN A 34 11.04 -11.15 -2.69
C GLN A 34 9.65 -10.93 -3.31
N THR A 35 9.00 -12.00 -3.80
CA THR A 35 7.62 -11.94 -4.29
C THR A 35 6.66 -11.42 -3.21
N SER A 36 6.81 -11.90 -1.98
CA SER A 36 6.01 -11.45 -0.82
C SER A 36 6.24 -9.97 -0.48
N ILE A 37 7.48 -9.49 -0.52
CA ILE A 37 7.80 -8.08 -0.27
C ILE A 37 7.20 -7.17 -1.36
N ASP A 38 7.28 -7.57 -2.62
CA ASP A 38 6.75 -6.77 -3.73
C ASP A 38 5.21 -6.74 -3.73
N ASP A 39 4.57 -7.85 -3.34
CA ASP A 39 3.13 -7.92 -3.11
C ASP A 39 2.69 -7.01 -1.95
N LEU A 40 3.40 -7.05 -0.82
CA LEU A 40 3.12 -6.17 0.33
C LEU A 40 3.32 -4.70 0.00
N ARG A 41 4.32 -4.35 -0.82
CA ARG A 41 4.53 -2.98 -1.29
C ARG A 41 3.38 -2.53 -2.20
N ARG A 42 2.93 -3.39 -3.10
CA ARG A 42 1.77 -3.11 -3.96
C ARG A 42 0.53 -2.86 -3.11
N GLU A 43 0.23 -3.75 -2.16
CA GLU A 43 -0.91 -3.61 -1.26
C GLU A 43 -0.80 -2.33 -0.41
N ASN A 44 0.37 -2.02 0.13
CA ASN A 44 0.57 -0.80 0.90
C ASN A 44 0.31 0.46 0.06
N ASN A 45 0.77 0.47 -1.19
CA ASN A 45 0.52 1.57 -2.13
C ASN A 45 -0.97 1.71 -2.46
N GLU A 46 -1.67 0.60 -2.68
CA GLU A 46 -3.12 0.59 -2.91
C GLU A 46 -3.90 1.09 -1.69
N LEU A 47 -3.54 0.65 -0.49
CA LEU A 47 -4.16 1.10 0.75
C LEU A 47 -3.92 2.59 1.00
N ARG A 48 -2.69 3.06 0.79
CA ARG A 48 -2.36 4.49 0.88
C ARG A 48 -3.16 5.31 -0.13
N ALA A 49 -3.31 4.83 -1.36
CA ALA A 49 -4.10 5.51 -2.38
C ALA A 49 -5.58 5.59 -1.98
N LYS A 50 -6.16 4.53 -1.39
CA LYS A 50 -7.54 4.54 -0.88
C LYS A 50 -7.72 5.56 0.25
N ILE A 51 -6.82 5.55 1.24
CA ILE A 51 -6.86 6.50 2.37
C ILE A 51 -6.76 7.95 1.87
N ALA A 52 -5.82 8.20 0.95
CA ALA A 52 -5.64 9.51 0.34
C ALA A 52 -6.93 9.98 -0.37
N LEU A 53 -7.56 9.10 -1.13
CA LEU A 53 -8.80 9.41 -1.85
C LEU A 53 -9.98 9.71 -0.90
N GLU A 54 -10.11 8.96 0.19
CA GLU A 54 -11.12 9.20 1.23
C GLU A 54 -10.92 10.55 1.91
N ALA A 55 -9.70 10.86 2.33
CA ALA A 55 -9.38 12.17 2.93
C ALA A 55 -9.64 13.33 1.96
N ALA A 56 -9.29 13.15 0.68
CA ALA A 56 -9.58 14.15 -0.34
C ALA A 56 -11.07 14.31 -0.62
N ARG A 57 -11.85 13.22 -0.56
CA ARG A 57 -13.31 13.28 -0.66
C ARG A 57 -13.90 14.15 0.43
N GLU A 58 -13.49 13.95 1.68
CA GLU A 58 -13.96 14.77 2.80
C GLU A 58 -13.60 16.24 2.61
N THR A 59 -12.36 16.52 2.19
CA THR A 59 -11.86 17.87 1.92
C THR A 59 -12.67 18.56 0.81
N VAL A 60 -12.86 17.91 -0.33
CA VAL A 60 -13.61 18.46 -1.46
C VAL A 60 -15.07 18.68 -1.11
N ILE A 61 -15.70 17.76 -0.36
CA ILE A 61 -17.07 17.93 0.12
C ILE A 61 -17.16 19.14 1.05
N ALA A 62 -16.21 19.32 1.96
CA ALA A 62 -16.19 20.47 2.86
C ALA A 62 -16.06 21.79 2.10
N GLU A 63 -15.14 21.88 1.13
CA GLU A 63 -14.97 23.06 0.28
C GLU A 63 -16.20 23.34 -0.59
N SER A 64 -16.81 22.29 -1.16
CA SER A 64 -18.03 22.42 -1.95
C SER A 64 -19.20 22.94 -1.11
N LYS A 65 -19.35 22.46 0.14
CA LYS A 65 -20.37 22.95 1.08
C LYS A 65 -20.14 24.41 1.45
N LYS A 66 -18.90 24.82 1.72
CA LYS A 66 -18.55 26.24 1.96
C LYS A 66 -18.92 27.11 0.77
N ALA A 67 -18.78 26.58 -0.44
CA ALA A 67 -19.16 27.26 -1.68
C ALA A 67 -20.67 27.20 -2.00
N ALA A 68 -21.53 26.68 -1.11
CA ALA A 68 -22.97 26.49 -1.30
C ALA A 68 -23.35 25.57 -2.47
N ALA A 69 -22.55 24.54 -2.71
CA ALA A 69 -22.85 23.53 -3.72
C ALA A 69 -24.17 22.79 -3.46
N ILE A 70 -24.94 22.56 -4.53
CA ILE A 70 -26.18 21.78 -4.54
C ILE A 70 -25.90 20.29 -4.28
N SER A 71 -24.83 19.75 -4.89
CA SER A 71 -24.44 18.35 -4.72
C SER A 71 -22.92 18.21 -4.53
N PRO A 72 -22.42 18.35 -3.29
CA PRO A 72 -21.01 18.20 -2.96
C PRO A 72 -20.40 16.86 -3.40
N GLN A 73 -21.17 15.77 -3.32
CA GLN A 73 -20.71 14.44 -3.72
C GLN A 73 -20.50 14.34 -5.23
N LEU A 74 -21.39 14.92 -6.03
CA LEU A 74 -21.24 14.94 -7.49
C LEU A 74 -20.04 15.77 -7.92
N ILE A 75 -19.78 16.88 -7.22
CA ILE A 75 -18.59 17.71 -7.47
C ILE A 75 -17.33 16.89 -7.21
N PHE A 76 -17.25 16.17 -6.10
CA PHE A 76 -16.11 15.29 -5.82
C PHE A 76 -15.87 14.29 -6.96
N GLU A 77 -16.91 13.56 -7.39
CA GLU A 77 -16.78 12.60 -8.50
C GLU A 77 -16.31 13.24 -9.80
N SER A 78 -16.65 14.51 -10.02
CA SER A 78 -16.27 15.28 -11.20
C SER A 78 -14.83 15.77 -11.16
N VAL A 79 -14.32 16.13 -9.97
CA VAL A 79 -12.97 16.70 -9.81
C VAL A 79 -11.93 15.70 -9.33
N LYS A 80 -12.31 14.48 -8.93
CA LYS A 80 -11.40 13.50 -8.32
C LYS A 80 -10.17 13.18 -9.16
N ALA A 81 -10.31 13.18 -10.49
CA ALA A 81 -9.22 12.91 -11.43
C ALA A 81 -8.22 14.07 -11.53
N ASP A 82 -8.62 15.28 -11.16
CA ASP A 82 -7.80 16.49 -11.22
C ASP A 82 -7.11 16.79 -9.88
N LEU A 83 -7.32 15.96 -8.86
CA LEU A 83 -6.71 16.13 -7.55
C LEU A 83 -5.22 15.78 -7.59
N LYS A 84 -4.42 16.64 -6.97
CA LYS A 84 -2.98 16.47 -6.80
C LYS A 84 -2.70 16.13 -5.34
N PHE A 85 -2.04 15.01 -5.12
CA PHE A 85 -1.70 14.52 -3.79
C PHE A 85 -0.23 14.80 -3.49
N ASN A 86 0.04 15.29 -2.29
CA ASN A 86 1.41 15.42 -1.79
C ASN A 86 1.97 14.04 -1.36
N GLY A 87 3.22 14.02 -0.88
CA GLY A 87 3.88 12.78 -0.41
C GLY A 87 3.22 12.12 0.81
N GLU A 88 2.27 12.79 1.47
CA GLU A 88 1.50 12.30 2.61
C GLU A 88 0.10 11.82 2.21
N GLY A 89 -0.26 11.91 0.93
CA GLY A 89 -1.59 11.53 0.44
C GLY A 89 -2.67 12.60 0.70
N VAL A 90 -2.27 13.85 0.96
CA VAL A 90 -3.20 14.98 1.12
C VAL A 90 -3.40 15.69 -0.20
N ALA A 91 -4.66 15.96 -0.57
CA ALA A 91 -4.99 16.71 -1.78
C ALA A 91 -4.69 18.22 -1.59
N GLU A 92 -3.62 18.72 -2.21
CA GLU A 92 -3.14 20.10 -2.02
C GLU A 92 -3.93 21.14 -2.83
N ASN A 93 -4.64 20.71 -3.87
CA ASN A 93 -5.35 21.59 -4.81
C ASN A 93 -6.88 21.46 -4.73
N ALA A 94 -7.43 20.90 -3.64
CA ALA A 94 -8.86 20.62 -3.50
C ALA A 94 -9.73 21.89 -3.64
N ALA A 95 -9.35 22.99 -2.97
CA ALA A 95 -10.07 24.26 -3.04
C ALA A 95 -10.05 24.84 -4.47
N ASP A 96 -8.88 24.85 -5.11
CA ASP A 96 -8.73 25.31 -6.50
C ASP A 96 -9.55 24.47 -7.48
N ALA A 97 -9.63 23.15 -7.26
CA ALA A 97 -10.44 22.26 -8.07
C ALA A 97 -11.94 22.60 -7.96
N VAL A 98 -12.43 22.85 -6.75
CA VAL A 98 -13.83 23.28 -6.51
C VAL A 98 -14.09 24.65 -7.15
N GLU A 99 -13.18 25.62 -7.01
CA GLU A 99 -13.32 26.94 -7.62
C GLU A 99 -13.32 26.88 -9.17
N ARG A 100 -12.47 26.06 -9.78
CA ARG A 100 -12.51 25.83 -11.23
C ARG A 100 -13.83 25.19 -11.64
N PHE A 101 -14.32 24.21 -10.89
CA PHE A 101 -15.60 23.56 -11.17
C PHE A 101 -16.76 24.57 -11.06
N LYS A 102 -16.76 25.42 -10.03
CA LYS A 102 -17.73 26.51 -9.84
C LYS A 102 -17.75 27.52 -10.98
N LYS A 103 -16.58 27.90 -11.50
CA LYS A 103 -16.50 28.79 -12.68
C LYS A 103 -17.09 28.15 -13.93
N ARG A 104 -16.96 26.83 -14.07
CA ARG A 104 -17.46 26.08 -15.23
C ARG A 104 -18.95 25.77 -15.14
N PHE A 105 -19.44 25.49 -13.93
CA PHE A 105 -20.80 25.05 -13.65
C PHE A 105 -21.39 25.86 -12.48
N PRO A 106 -21.55 27.19 -12.62
CA PRO A 106 -22.03 28.05 -11.54
C PRO A 106 -23.43 27.67 -11.04
N GLU A 107 -24.26 27.07 -11.91
CA GLU A 107 -25.59 26.56 -11.58
C GLU A 107 -25.57 25.47 -10.49
N GLN A 108 -24.45 24.76 -10.33
CA GLN A 108 -24.27 23.77 -9.27
C GLN A 108 -24.00 24.39 -7.89
N PHE A 109 -23.82 25.71 -7.81
CA PHE A 109 -23.53 26.47 -6.58
C PHE A 109 -24.55 27.58 -6.33
N ALA A 110 -25.49 27.78 -7.24
CA ALA A 110 -26.61 28.68 -7.06
C ALA A 110 -27.64 28.01 -6.13
N GLY A 111 -27.37 28.06 -4.82
CA GLY A 111 -28.38 27.73 -3.82
C GLY A 111 -29.64 28.56 -4.08
N LYS A 112 -30.81 27.90 -4.03
CA LYS A 112 -32.14 28.50 -4.17
C LYS A 112 -32.15 29.95 -3.67
N THR A 113 -32.23 30.94 -4.56
CA THR A 113 -32.89 32.19 -4.18
C THR A 113 -34.27 31.78 -3.70
N PRO A 114 -34.66 31.99 -2.43
CA PRO A 114 -36.06 31.89 -2.07
C PRO A 114 -36.75 32.97 -2.90
N THR A 115 -37.39 32.56 -3.99
CA THR A 115 -38.34 33.39 -4.70
C THR A 115 -39.37 33.74 -3.63
N GLY A 116 -39.36 34.99 -3.18
CA GLY A 116 -40.26 35.46 -2.14
C GLY A 116 -41.67 35.04 -2.49
N SER A 117 -42.29 34.23 -1.63
CA SER A 117 -43.71 34.00 -1.70
C SER A 117 -44.40 35.34 -1.44
N ILE A 118 -45.18 35.77 -2.43
CA ILE A 118 -46.07 36.94 -2.42
C ILE A 118 -47.23 36.67 -1.46
#